data_AF-A0A7W7ZII5-F1
#
_entry.id   AF-A0A7W7ZII5-F1
#
_cell.length_a   1.000
_cell.length_b   1.000
_cell.length_c   1.000
_cell.angle_alpha   90.00
_cell.angle_beta   90.00
_cell.angle_gamma   90.00
#
_symmetry.space_group_name_H-M   'P 1'
#
loop_
_entity.id
_entity.type
_entity.pdbx_description
1 polymer ?
#
loop_
_entity_poly.entity_id
_entity_poly.type
_entity_poly.pdbx_seq_one_letter_code
_entity_poly.pdbx_strand_id
1 'polypeptide(L)'
;MTYYGNRLEFAGDVIERWESLELGATCRSRTTDSQGVKVEFTLSNIQRLEPDPALFEIPPGYTPAKVVNRRKNAPRQWQFNQGQLNRVQ
;
A
#
# COMPACT_ATOMS: atom_id res chain seq x y z
N MET A 1 -26.48 -27.58 -22.68
CA MET A 1 -26.52 -26.58 -23.77
C MET A 1 -26.46 -25.19 -23.12
N THR A 2 -25.27 -24.62 -22.95
CA THR A 2 -25.11 -23.26 -22.40
C THR A 2 -25.37 -22.26 -23.52
N TYR A 3 -26.47 -21.52 -23.40
CA TYR A 3 -26.82 -20.44 -24.31
C TYR A 3 -25.90 -19.25 -24.04
N TYR A 4 -24.97 -18.97 -24.94
CA TYR A 4 -24.38 -17.65 -25.07
C TYR A 4 -25.45 -16.75 -25.73
N GLY A 5 -26.41 -16.31 -24.92
CA GLY A 5 -27.51 -15.46 -25.37
C GLY A 5 -27.05 -14.03 -25.49
N ASN A 6 -26.91 -13.56 -26.74
CA ASN A 6 -26.86 -12.18 -27.21
C ASN A 6 -26.92 -11.13 -26.09
N ARG A 7 -25.74 -10.70 -25.64
CA ARG A 7 -25.60 -9.57 -24.72
C ARG A 7 -26.24 -8.35 -25.40
N LEU A 8 -27.41 -7.95 -24.92
CA LEU A 8 -27.97 -6.63 -25.19
C LEU A 8 -26.99 -5.62 -24.60
N GLU A 9 -26.05 -5.15 -25.42
CA GLU A 9 -25.04 -4.16 -25.02
C GLU A 9 -25.63 -2.75 -24.93
N PHE A 10 -26.70 -2.51 -24.16
CA PHE A 10 -27.24 -1.14 -23.98
C PHE A 10 -27.90 -0.89 -22.61
N ALA A 11 -27.41 -1.51 -21.53
CA ALA A 11 -27.89 -1.20 -20.19
C ALA A 11 -26.79 -1.44 -19.15
N GLY A 12 -25.86 -0.50 -19.06
CA GLY A 12 -24.88 -0.51 -17.99
C GLY A 12 -24.37 0.89 -17.83
N ASP A 13 -24.70 1.51 -16.70
CA ASP A 13 -24.03 2.74 -16.30
C ASP A 13 -22.53 2.46 -16.34
N VAL A 14 -21.78 3.22 -17.15
CA VAL A 14 -20.31 3.13 -17.13
C VAL A 14 -19.88 3.82 -15.85
N ILE A 15 -19.64 3.01 -14.81
CA ILE A 15 -19.21 3.47 -13.50
C ILE A 15 -17.70 3.26 -13.40
N GLU A 16 -16.96 4.36 -13.45
CA GLU A 16 -15.55 4.39 -13.08
C GLU A 16 -15.42 5.03 -11.71
N ARG A 17 -14.75 4.36 -10.76
CA ARG A 17 -14.55 4.85 -9.39
C ARG A 17 -13.13 4.62 -8.93
N TRP A 18 -12.52 5.67 -8.39
CA TRP A 18 -11.16 5.69 -7.88
C TRP A 18 -11.23 5.95 -6.38
N GLU A 19 -10.65 5.08 -5.58
CA GLU A 19 -10.70 5.16 -4.12
C GLU A 19 -9.29 5.31 -3.54
N SER A 20 -9.17 6.11 -2.48
CA SER A 20 -7.94 6.20 -1.70
C SER A 20 -8.12 5.47 -0.38
N LEU A 21 -7.34 4.40 -0.18
CA LEU A 21 -7.28 3.67 1.08
C LEU A 21 -6.77 4.56 2.23
N GLU A 22 -5.82 5.43 1.94
CA GLU A 22 -5.22 6.34 2.92
C GLU A 22 -6.22 7.39 3.41
N LEU A 23 -7.04 7.94 2.51
CA LEU A 23 -8.04 8.96 2.84
C LEU A 23 -9.39 8.36 3.26
N GLY A 24 -9.61 7.06 3.03
CA GLY A 24 -10.90 6.41 3.26
C GLY A 24 -12.04 6.98 2.40
N ALA A 25 -11.73 7.55 1.24
CA ALA A 25 -12.67 8.33 0.43
C ALA A 25 -12.55 8.04 -1.08
N THR A 26 -13.62 8.36 -1.82
CA THR A 26 -13.62 8.31 -3.29
C THR A 26 -12.92 9.55 -3.84
N CYS A 27 -11.85 9.35 -4.60
CA CYS A 27 -11.10 10.42 -5.27
C CYS A 27 -11.79 10.88 -6.55
N ARG A 28 -12.38 9.94 -7.30
CA ARG A 28 -13.10 10.24 -8.53
C ARG A 28 -14.23 9.25 -8.73
N SER A 29 -15.36 9.74 -9.21
CA SER A 29 -16.44 8.89 -9.70
C SER A 29 -16.96 9.48 -11.00
N ARG A 30 -17.09 8.63 -12.02
CA ARG A 30 -17.67 8.98 -13.31
C ARG A 30 -18.75 7.97 -13.63
N THR A 31 -19.97 8.46 -13.84
CA THR A 31 -21.14 7.66 -14.16
C THR A 31 -21.82 8.24 -15.39
N THR A 32 -22.22 7.38 -16.32
CA THR A 32 -23.08 7.77 -17.45
C THR A 32 -24.40 7.05 -17.28
N ASP A 33 -25.51 7.77 -17.18
CA ASP A 33 -26.82 7.16 -17.02
C ASP A 33 -27.37 6.58 -18.34
N SER A 34 -28.48 5.85 -18.24
CA SER A 34 -29.20 5.28 -19.40
C SER A 34 -29.68 6.31 -20.44
N GLN A 35 -29.74 7.59 -20.07
CA GLN A 35 -30.12 8.71 -20.96
C GLN A 35 -28.88 9.42 -21.54
N GLY A 36 -27.67 8.95 -21.22
CA GLY A 36 -26.40 9.50 -21.69
C GLY A 36 -25.88 10.71 -20.89
N VAL A 37 -26.53 11.07 -19.78
CA VAL A 37 -26.08 12.15 -18.89
C VAL A 37 -24.84 11.68 -18.14
N LYS A 38 -23.78 12.49 -18.20
CA LYS A 38 -22.51 12.22 -17.51
C LYS A 38 -22.46 12.99 -16.20
N VAL A 39 -22.32 12.25 -15.11
CA VAL A 39 -22.08 12.79 -13.77
C VAL A 39 -20.64 12.47 -13.39
N GLU A 40 -19.89 13.51 -13.05
CA GLU A 40 -18.49 13.38 -12.63
C GLU A 40 -18.27 14.09 -11.29
N PHE A 41 -17.68 13.35 -10.35
CA PHE A 41 -17.22 13.84 -9.06
C PHE A 41 -15.71 13.69 -9.00
N THR A 42 -15.02 14.75 -8.59
CA THR A 42 -13.56 14.74 -8.36
C THR A 42 -13.25 15.39 -7.03
N LEU A 43 -12.59 14.66 -6.14
CA LEU A 43 -12.04 15.18 -4.90
C LEU A 43 -10.79 16.00 -5.23
N SER A 44 -10.79 17.27 -4.84
CA SER A 44 -9.72 18.22 -5.14
C SER A 44 -9.32 19.02 -3.89
N ASN A 45 -8.20 19.73 -3.97
CA ASN A 45 -7.66 20.57 -2.88
C ASN A 45 -7.41 19.81 -1.55
N ILE A 46 -6.93 18.56 -1.65
CA ILE A 46 -6.51 17.79 -0.48
C ILE A 46 -5.23 18.42 0.06
N GLN A 47 -5.29 18.97 1.27
CA GLN A 47 -4.12 19.49 1.97
C GLN A 47 -3.62 18.45 2.96
N ARG A 48 -2.34 18.11 2.86
CA ARG A 48 -1.63 17.28 3.82
C ARG A 48 -0.66 18.17 4.58
N LEU A 49 -0.77 18.17 5.90
CA LEU A 49 0.23 18.77 6.76
C LEU A 49 1.08 17.66 7.34
N GLU A 50 2.37 17.90 7.48
CA GLU A 50 3.22 17.01 8.24
C GLU A 50 2.69 16.98 9.69
N PRO A 51 2.55 15.80 10.32
CA PRO A 51 2.27 15.71 11.74
C PRO A 51 3.32 16.47 12.56
N ASP A 52 2.92 16.97 13.74
CA ASP A 52 3.82 17.69 14.64
C ASP A 52 5.09 16.83 14.92
N PRO A 53 6.31 17.33 14.65
CA PRO A 53 7.55 16.62 14.93
C PRO A 53 7.66 16.13 16.37
N ALA A 54 7.05 16.84 17.33
CA ALA A 54 7.04 16.46 18.74
C ALA A 54 6.39 15.08 19.00
N LEU A 55 5.52 14.60 18.11
CA LEU A 55 4.93 13.25 18.18
C LEU A 55 5.96 12.13 17.97
N PHE A 56 7.10 12.46 17.35
CA PHE A 56 8.18 11.52 17.07
C PHE A 56 9.39 11.72 17.98
N GLU A 57 9.33 12.71 18.88
CA GLU A 57 10.36 12.92 19.90
C GLU A 57 10.21 11.90 21.03
N ILE A 58 11.36 11.47 21.57
CA ILE A 58 11.39 10.59 22.73
C ILE A 58 10.96 11.41 23.96
N PRO A 59 9.91 10.99 24.70
CA PRO A 59 9.48 11.73 25.88
C PRO A 59 10.60 11.88 26.92
N PRO A 60 10.62 13.00 27.67
CA PRO A 60 11.60 13.18 28.72
C PRO A 60 11.53 12.05 29.75
N GLY A 61 12.68 11.48 30.09
CA GLY A 61 12.80 10.35 31.01
C GLY A 61 12.70 8.97 30.35
N TYR A 62 12.35 8.88 29.06
CA TYR A 62 12.40 7.62 28.33
C TYR A 62 13.82 7.37 27.82
N THR A 63 14.44 6.28 28.30
CA THR A 63 15.76 5.86 27.83
C THR A 63 15.57 4.72 26.82
N PRO A 64 15.96 4.89 25.54
CA PRO A 64 15.87 3.80 24.59
C PRO A 64 16.72 2.62 25.08
N ALA A 65 16.16 1.41 25.00
CA ALA A 65 16.89 0.21 25.38
C ALA A 65 18.24 0.17 24.65
N LYS A 66 19.33 -0.06 25.39
CA LYS A 66 20.66 -0.19 24.80
C LYS A 66 20.58 -1.20 23.66
N VAL A 67 20.93 -0.76 22.45
CA VAL A 67 21.12 -1.66 21.31
C VAL A 67 22.26 -2.61 21.70
N VAL A 68 21.90 -3.79 22.16
CA VAL A 68 22.87 -4.87 22.35
C VAL A 68 23.26 -5.31 20.95
N ASN A 69 24.38 -4.79 20.46
CA ASN A 69 25.04 -5.33 19.28
C ASN A 69 25.45 -6.79 19.57
N ARG A 70 24.52 -7.73 19.38
CA ARG A 70 24.74 -9.18 19.48
C ARG A 70 25.69 -9.73 18.40
N ARG A 71 26.40 -8.88 17.67
CA ARG A 71 27.37 -9.27 16.64
C ARG A 71 28.70 -9.79 17.19
N LYS A 72 28.89 -9.87 18.51
CA LYS A 72 30.11 -10.47 19.09
C LYS A 72 30.11 -12.01 19.08
N ASN A 73 28.96 -12.66 18.88
CA ASN A 73 28.86 -14.09 18.65
C ASN A 73 28.30 -14.35 17.26
N ALA A 74 29.06 -14.00 16.21
CA ALA A 74 28.81 -14.60 14.91
C ALA A 74 29.04 -16.12 15.06
N PRO A 75 28.03 -16.98 14.80
CA PRO A 75 28.29 -18.41 14.73
C PRO A 75 29.21 -18.67 13.53
N ARG A 76 30.23 -19.51 13.75
CA ARG A 76 31.17 -20.12 12.80
C ARG A 76 30.95 -19.70 11.32
N GLN A 77 31.91 -18.96 10.78
CA GLN A 77 31.93 -18.64 9.35
C GLN A 77 31.91 -19.93 8.53
N TRP A 78 30.91 -20.05 7.68
CA TRP A 78 30.95 -20.95 6.53
C TRP A 78 31.74 -20.25 5.44
N GLN A 79 32.85 -20.84 5.01
CA GLN A 79 33.53 -20.42 3.80
C GLN A 79 33.05 -21.30 2.66
N PHE A 80 32.47 -20.67 1.64
CA PHE A 80 32.27 -21.32 0.35
C PHE A 80 33.61 -21.33 -0.37
N ASN A 81 34.18 -22.51 -0.52
CA ASN A 81 35.35 -22.71 -1.36
C ASN A 81 34.99 -23.76 -2.41
N GLN A 82 35.05 -23.39 -3.68
CA GLN A 82 34.84 -24.29 -4.81
C GLN A 82 33.55 -25.13 -4.74
N GLY A 83 32.42 -24.49 -4.48
CA GLY A 83 31.10 -25.14 -4.54
C GLY A 83 30.75 -26.06 -3.36
N GLN A 84 31.57 -26.11 -2.30
CA GLN A 84 31.24 -26.83 -1.07
C GLN A 84 31.30 -25.94 0.17
N LEU A 85 30.40 -26.25 1.11
CA LEU A 85 30.21 -25.53 2.37
C LEU A 85 31.01 -26.23 3.48
N ASN A 86 32.14 -25.67 3.89
CA ASN A 86 33.00 -26.27 4.92
C ASN A 86 33.00 -25.46 6.21
N ARG A 87 32.97 -26.18 7.35
CA ARG A 87 33.02 -25.63 8.70
C ARG A 87 34.47 -25.41 9.12
N VAL A 88 34.86 -24.16 9.36
CA VAL A 88 36.18 -23.82 9.90
C VAL A 88 36.12 -23.89 11.44
N GLN A 89 37.09 -24.56 12.06
CA GLN A 89 37.22 -24.67 13.52
C GLN A 89 37.84 -23.41 14.12
#